data_AF-A0A162U7K8-F1
#
_entry.id   AF-A0A162U7K8-F1
#
_cell.length_a   1.000
_cell.length_b   1.000
_cell.length_c   1.000
_cell.angle_alpha   90.00
_cell.angle_beta   90.00
_cell.angle_gamma   90.00
#
_symmetry.space_group_name_H-M   'P 1'
#
loop_
_entity.id
_entity.type
_entity.pdbx_description
1 polymer ?
#
loop_
_entity_poly.entity_id
_entity_poly.type
_entity_poly.pdbx_seq_one_letter_code
_entity_poly.pdbx_strand_id
1 'polypeptide(L)'
;MSHQDGYWGPTTSSVDWCEENYVHSYYIAEFWNTISSLAMVTMGLLGFSLHHNSLGLKISTSYLFIVVVGIGSVLFHGTLQFEYQMWDEVPMVWTASYLLWVLLSDQGYQYGLAIGIYCGLATYLTSQFKGSIQFYLFQTSFGVVMWSCFWLVWKLYKGVQNKQVSRLFRQGTQCLVLAILVWLFDTNLCFVFDSLPNPQLHAWWHILMSASLYLFFAGCGHESMRLHGKEPMIEYWGIVPFVSNKS
;
A
#
# COMPACT_ATOMS: atom_id res chain seq x y z
N MET A 1 -11.60 3.42 32.25
CA MET A 1 -11.95 2.10 31.67
C MET A 1 -10.71 1.24 31.81
N SER A 2 -10.82 0.06 32.42
CA SER A 2 -9.68 -0.87 32.50
C SER A 2 -9.29 -1.26 31.09
N HIS A 3 -8.04 -0.98 30.67
CA HIS A 3 -7.48 -1.61 29.48
C HIS A 3 -7.71 -3.12 29.62
N GLN A 4 -8.48 -3.72 28.70
CA GLN A 4 -8.44 -5.17 28.58
C GLN A 4 -7.06 -5.49 28.03
N ASP A 5 -6.14 -5.86 28.93
CA ASP A 5 -4.85 -6.38 28.53
C ASP A 5 -5.12 -7.67 27.73
N GLY A 6 -4.92 -7.60 26.41
CA GLY A 6 -5.02 -8.76 25.53
C GLY A 6 -3.76 -9.61 25.55
N TYR A 7 -3.73 -10.66 24.73
CA TYR A 7 -2.66 -11.67 24.75
C TYR A 7 -1.24 -11.11 24.58
N TRP A 8 -1.05 -10.06 23.78
CA TRP A 8 0.26 -9.50 23.45
C TRP A 8 0.79 -8.48 24.46
N GLY A 9 0.03 -8.20 25.53
CA GLY A 9 0.38 -7.20 26.53
C GLY A 9 0.04 -5.77 26.10
N PRO A 10 0.65 -4.75 26.74
CA PRO A 10 0.31 -3.36 26.47
C PRO A 10 0.78 -2.92 25.08
N THR A 11 0.03 -1.97 24.49
CA THR A 11 0.37 -1.33 23.22
C THR A 11 1.73 -0.62 23.33
N THR A 12 2.64 -0.91 22.41
CA THR A 12 3.97 -0.28 22.33
C THR A 12 4.20 0.51 21.05
N SER A 13 3.30 0.38 20.06
CA SER A 13 3.30 1.17 18.82
C SER A 13 3.12 2.66 19.09
N SER A 14 3.51 3.49 18.12
CA SER A 14 3.31 4.94 18.19
C SER A 14 1.88 5.38 17.87
N VAL A 15 1.08 4.48 17.28
CA VAL A 15 -0.31 4.71 16.87
C VAL A 15 -1.17 3.54 17.34
N ASP A 16 -2.38 3.89 17.76
CA ASP A 16 -3.52 3.02 18.10
C ASP A 16 -4.71 3.58 17.29
N TRP A 17 -5.40 2.75 16.51
CA TRP A 17 -6.43 3.23 15.57
C TRP A 17 -7.80 3.33 16.24
N CYS A 18 -8.84 3.78 15.53
CA CYS A 18 -10.16 3.91 16.17
C CYS A 18 -10.84 2.58 16.51
N GLU A 19 -10.37 1.46 15.97
CA GLU A 19 -10.95 0.15 16.30
C GLU A 19 -10.67 -0.19 17.76
N GLU A 20 -11.70 -0.60 18.50
CA GLU A 20 -11.52 -0.96 19.91
C GLU A 20 -10.73 -2.26 20.07
N ASN A 21 -9.68 -2.20 20.88
CA ASN A 21 -8.74 -3.29 21.09
C ASN A 21 -9.36 -4.49 21.81
N TYR A 22 -9.10 -5.69 21.27
CA TYR A 22 -9.45 -7.01 21.78
C TYR A 22 -10.96 -7.29 21.95
N VAL A 23 -11.83 -6.47 21.33
CA VAL A 23 -13.30 -6.63 21.43
C VAL A 23 -13.81 -7.94 20.81
N HIS A 24 -13.21 -8.37 19.70
CA HIS A 24 -13.65 -9.57 18.96
C HIS A 24 -12.81 -10.82 19.26
N SER A 25 -11.62 -10.67 19.83
CA SER A 25 -10.69 -11.76 20.12
C SER A 25 -9.70 -11.37 21.20
N TYR A 26 -9.38 -12.31 22.10
CA TYR A 26 -8.29 -12.11 23.07
C TYR A 26 -6.89 -12.09 22.43
N TYR A 27 -6.75 -12.65 21.22
CA TYR A 27 -5.46 -12.83 20.53
C TYR A 27 -5.15 -11.78 19.46
N ILE A 28 -6.17 -11.05 18.99
CA ILE A 28 -6.06 -10.09 17.89
C ILE A 28 -6.55 -8.74 18.43
N ALA A 29 -5.65 -7.75 18.49
CA ALA A 29 -5.94 -6.43 19.03
C ALA A 29 -7.03 -5.72 18.21
N GLU A 30 -6.78 -5.42 16.94
CA GLU A 30 -7.75 -4.78 16.05
C GLU A 30 -8.21 -5.79 14.99
N PHE A 31 -9.37 -6.41 15.22
CA PHE A 31 -9.82 -7.56 14.44
C PHE A 31 -10.12 -7.23 12.98
N TRP A 32 -10.89 -6.18 12.74
CA TRP A 32 -11.27 -5.78 11.38
C TRP A 32 -10.10 -5.21 10.60
N ASN A 33 -9.25 -4.40 11.25
CA ASN A 33 -8.01 -3.92 10.66
C ASN A 33 -7.10 -5.09 10.28
N THR A 34 -6.91 -6.08 11.16
CA THR A 34 -6.11 -7.28 10.86
C THR A 34 -6.66 -8.09 9.68
N ILE A 35 -7.96 -8.41 9.68
CA ILE A 35 -8.55 -9.25 8.63
C ILE A 35 -8.58 -8.52 7.28
N SER A 36 -8.88 -7.22 7.29
CA SER A 36 -8.90 -6.42 6.04
C SER A 36 -7.50 -6.31 5.41
N SER A 37 -6.41 -6.35 6.18
CA SER A 37 -5.04 -6.36 5.65
C SER A 37 -4.71 -7.59 4.79
N LEU A 38 -5.45 -8.70 4.94
CA LEU A 38 -5.34 -9.86 4.05
C LEU A 38 -5.74 -9.55 2.60
N ALA A 39 -6.48 -8.47 2.35
CA ALA A 39 -6.75 -8.00 1.00
C ALA A 39 -5.47 -7.58 0.27
N MET A 40 -4.51 -6.96 0.97
CA MET A 40 -3.22 -6.58 0.38
C MET A 40 -2.42 -7.82 -0.02
N VAL A 41 -2.38 -8.83 0.87
CA VAL A 41 -1.74 -10.13 0.60
C VAL A 41 -2.38 -10.80 -0.63
N THR A 42 -3.71 -10.87 -0.64
CA THR A 42 -4.46 -11.54 -1.71
C THR A 42 -4.27 -10.84 -3.06
N MET A 43 -4.45 -9.52 -3.10
CA MET A 43 -4.32 -8.73 -4.33
C MET A 43 -2.88 -8.68 -4.84
N GLY A 44 -1.88 -8.67 -3.94
CA GLY A 44 -0.47 -8.76 -4.29
C GLY A 44 -0.12 -10.12 -4.93
N LEU A 45 -0.53 -11.23 -4.31
CA LEU A 45 -0.30 -12.57 -4.87
C LEU A 45 -1.01 -12.77 -6.21
N LEU A 46 -2.27 -12.34 -6.30
CA LEU A 46 -3.05 -12.39 -7.54
C LEU A 46 -2.39 -11.54 -8.64
N GLY A 47 -1.98 -10.32 -8.31
CA GLY A 47 -1.29 -9.42 -9.24
C GLY A 47 0.00 -10.01 -9.77
N PHE A 48 0.85 -10.60 -8.92
CA PHE A 48 2.06 -11.28 -9.35
C PHE A 48 1.75 -12.49 -10.24
N SER A 49 0.82 -13.34 -9.83
CA SER A 49 0.42 -14.55 -10.57
C SER A 49 -0.05 -14.23 -11.98
N LEU A 50 -0.88 -13.19 -12.14
CA LEU A 50 -1.42 -12.79 -13.44
C LEU A 50 -0.42 -12.06 -14.34
N HIS A 51 0.63 -11.43 -13.80
CA HIS A 51 1.50 -10.52 -14.56
C HIS A 51 2.96 -10.97 -14.73
N HIS A 52 3.47 -11.90 -13.92
CA HIS A 52 4.91 -12.27 -13.96
C HIS A 52 5.39 -12.70 -15.35
N ASN A 53 4.55 -13.39 -16.12
CA ASN A 53 4.86 -13.83 -17.48
C ASN A 53 4.75 -12.70 -18.54
N SER A 54 3.81 -11.77 -18.38
CA SER A 54 3.53 -10.72 -19.37
C SER A 54 4.35 -9.45 -19.15
N LEU A 55 4.38 -8.95 -17.91
CA LEU A 55 5.10 -7.73 -17.50
C LEU A 55 6.56 -7.99 -17.13
N GLY A 56 6.93 -9.26 -16.94
CA GLY A 56 8.24 -9.66 -16.45
C GLY A 56 8.43 -9.37 -14.96
N LEU A 57 9.56 -9.86 -14.41
CA LEU A 57 9.83 -9.80 -12.98
C LEU A 57 9.98 -8.37 -12.45
N LYS A 58 10.59 -7.46 -13.21
CA LYS A 58 10.85 -6.07 -12.77
C LYS A 58 9.56 -5.37 -12.34
N ILE A 59 8.49 -5.46 -13.13
CA ILE A 59 7.23 -4.78 -12.81
C ILE A 59 6.40 -5.64 -11.86
N SER A 60 6.40 -6.96 -12.06
CA SER A 60 5.56 -7.85 -11.26
C SER A 60 6.01 -7.93 -9.80
N THR A 61 7.30 -7.74 -9.52
CA THR A 61 7.83 -7.70 -8.14
C THR A 61 7.20 -6.59 -7.31
N SER A 62 6.70 -5.50 -7.92
CA SER A 62 5.96 -4.46 -7.19
C SER A 62 4.76 -5.04 -6.44
N TYR A 63 4.07 -6.05 -6.98
CA TYR A 63 2.97 -6.71 -6.30
C TYR A 63 3.42 -7.54 -5.08
N LEU A 64 4.63 -8.11 -5.10
CA LEU A 64 5.17 -8.84 -3.95
C LEU A 64 5.51 -7.89 -2.80
N PHE A 65 5.92 -6.66 -3.07
CA PHE A 65 6.07 -5.64 -2.03
C PHE A 65 4.74 -5.32 -1.32
N ILE A 66 3.62 -5.31 -2.05
CA ILE A 66 2.27 -5.19 -1.44
C ILE A 66 2.00 -6.37 -0.49
N VAL A 67 2.42 -7.59 -0.85
CA VAL A 67 2.27 -8.77 0.02
C VAL A 67 3.07 -8.57 1.32
N VAL A 68 4.29 -8.05 1.24
CA VAL A 68 5.12 -7.79 2.43
C VAL A 68 4.45 -6.76 3.34
N VAL A 69 3.91 -5.66 2.79
CA VAL A 69 3.12 -4.68 3.54
C VAL A 69 1.91 -5.35 4.19
N GLY A 70 1.15 -6.15 3.44
CA GLY A 70 -0.04 -6.83 3.95
C GLY A 70 0.26 -7.77 5.12
N ILE A 71 1.35 -8.54 5.05
CA ILE A 71 1.79 -9.40 6.17
C ILE A 71 2.18 -8.55 7.37
N GLY A 72 2.94 -7.48 7.15
CA GLY A 72 3.33 -6.53 8.19
C GLY A 72 2.12 -5.92 8.90
N SER A 73 1.15 -5.42 8.13
CA SER A 73 -0.10 -4.86 8.61
C SER A 73 -0.93 -5.87 9.41
N VAL A 74 -1.04 -7.14 8.95
CA VAL A 74 -1.68 -8.22 9.74
C VAL A 74 -0.99 -8.40 11.09
N LEU A 75 0.34 -8.42 11.12
CA LEU A 75 1.10 -8.56 12.37
C LEU A 75 0.95 -7.33 13.27
N PHE A 76 0.96 -6.13 12.69
CA PHE A 76 0.83 -4.88 13.43
C PHE A 76 -0.55 -4.76 14.08
N HIS A 77 -1.63 -4.79 13.31
CA HIS A 77 -2.98 -4.67 13.85
C HIS A 77 -3.36 -5.85 14.75
N GLY A 78 -2.75 -7.02 14.55
CA GLY A 78 -2.95 -8.17 15.43
C GLY A 78 -2.39 -7.99 16.83
N THR A 79 -1.37 -7.12 17.01
CA THR A 79 -0.54 -7.10 18.22
C THR A 79 -0.35 -5.72 18.84
N LEU A 80 -0.45 -4.65 18.04
CA LEU A 80 -0.10 -3.26 18.35
C LEU A 80 1.30 -3.10 18.99
N GLN A 81 2.24 -3.94 18.58
CA GLN A 81 3.64 -3.82 19.00
C GLN A 81 4.47 -3.02 18.02
N PHE A 82 5.38 -2.22 18.56
CA PHE A 82 6.28 -1.36 17.80
C PHE A 82 7.09 -2.12 16.74
N GLU A 83 7.57 -3.31 17.08
CA GLU A 83 8.35 -4.14 16.16
C GLU A 83 7.54 -4.46 14.91
N TYR A 84 6.26 -4.85 15.07
CA TYR A 84 5.39 -5.18 13.94
C TYR A 84 4.88 -3.94 13.21
N GLN A 85 4.75 -2.80 13.88
CA GLN A 85 4.54 -1.52 13.19
C GLN A 85 5.66 -1.26 12.17
N MET A 86 6.92 -1.60 12.50
CA MET A 86 8.02 -1.45 11.54
C MET A 86 7.89 -2.42 10.36
N TRP A 87 7.32 -3.61 10.58
CA TRP A 87 7.02 -4.55 9.49
C TRP A 87 5.89 -4.07 8.58
N ASP A 88 5.04 -3.14 9.02
CA ASP A 88 4.01 -2.52 8.19
C ASP A 88 4.55 -1.28 7.46
N GLU A 89 5.00 -0.28 8.22
CA GLU A 89 5.35 1.05 7.71
C GLU A 89 6.63 1.05 6.85
N VAL A 90 7.68 0.34 7.25
CA VAL A 90 8.95 0.34 6.49
C VAL A 90 8.76 -0.28 5.09
N PRO A 91 8.08 -1.44 4.94
CA PRO A 91 7.77 -1.96 3.62
C PRO A 91 6.89 -1.06 2.75
N MET A 92 6.06 -0.17 3.32
CA MET A 92 5.34 0.82 2.52
C MET A 92 6.32 1.78 1.82
N VAL A 93 7.35 2.25 2.54
CA VAL A 93 8.42 3.08 1.96
C VAL A 93 9.19 2.32 0.88
N TRP A 94 9.50 1.04 1.11
CA TRP A 94 10.16 0.20 0.11
C TRP A 94 9.30 0.02 -1.14
N THR A 95 8.00 -0.20 -0.96
CA THR A 95 7.03 -0.35 -2.06
C THR A 95 7.00 0.91 -2.93
N ALA A 96 6.86 2.08 -2.30
CA ALA A 96 6.85 3.36 -3.00
C ALA A 96 8.18 3.62 -3.71
N SER A 97 9.30 3.30 -3.06
CA SER A 97 10.65 3.49 -3.60
C SER A 97 10.95 2.55 -4.77
N TYR A 98 10.48 1.32 -4.70
CA TYR A 98 10.58 0.35 -5.79
C TYR A 98 9.76 0.81 -7.00
N LEU A 99 8.53 1.29 -6.79
CA LEU A 99 7.73 1.88 -7.85
C LEU A 99 8.43 3.09 -8.48
N LEU A 100 8.98 3.99 -7.67
CA LEU A 100 9.74 5.14 -8.14
C LEU A 100 10.92 4.70 -9.02
N TRP A 101 11.67 3.69 -8.57
CA TRP A 101 12.76 3.12 -9.34
C TRP A 101 12.30 2.54 -10.68
N VAL A 102 11.19 1.79 -10.71
CA VAL A 102 10.62 1.24 -11.95
C VAL A 102 10.25 2.37 -12.93
N LEU A 103 9.52 3.37 -12.47
CA LEU A 103 9.05 4.50 -13.29
C LEU A 103 10.20 5.36 -13.85
N LEU A 104 11.28 5.54 -13.07
CA LEU A 104 12.48 6.25 -13.49
C LEU A 104 13.32 5.41 -14.47
N SER A 105 13.46 4.12 -14.19
CA SER A 105 14.19 3.19 -15.06
C SER A 105 13.55 3.08 -16.44
N ASP A 106 12.22 3.10 -16.52
CA ASP A 106 11.49 3.10 -17.79
C ASP A 106 11.69 4.39 -18.61
N GLN A 107 12.12 5.48 -17.96
CA GLN A 107 12.54 6.71 -18.63
C GLN A 107 14.05 6.75 -18.94
N GLY A 108 14.77 5.65 -18.68
CA GLY A 108 16.21 5.53 -18.91
C GLY A 108 17.11 6.07 -17.79
N TYR A 109 16.54 6.47 -16.65
CA TYR A 109 17.31 6.97 -15.51
C TYR A 109 17.83 5.82 -14.63
N GLN A 110 19.06 5.95 -14.12
CA GLN A 110 19.73 4.91 -13.32
C GLN A 110 19.92 5.34 -11.86
N TYR A 111 18.82 5.54 -11.13
CA TYR A 111 18.83 5.99 -9.72
C TYR A 111 18.76 4.86 -8.68
N GLY A 112 18.96 3.60 -9.08
CA GLY A 112 18.80 2.43 -8.20
C GLY A 112 19.61 2.50 -6.90
N LEU A 113 20.89 2.92 -6.98
CA LEU A 113 21.74 3.06 -5.80
C LEU A 113 21.24 4.16 -4.84
N ALA A 114 20.89 5.33 -5.38
CA ALA A 114 20.40 6.45 -4.56
C ALA A 114 19.09 6.10 -3.84
N ILE A 115 18.17 5.43 -4.56
CA ILE A 115 16.92 4.94 -3.99
C ILE A 115 17.18 3.86 -2.93
N GLY A 116 18.14 2.96 -3.15
CA GLY A 116 18.54 1.97 -2.16
C GLY A 116 19.12 2.59 -0.88
N ILE A 117 19.98 3.61 -1.02
CA ILE A 117 20.52 4.37 0.12
C ILE A 117 19.39 5.07 0.88
N TYR A 118 18.46 5.69 0.15
CA TYR A 118 17.28 6.31 0.74
C TYR A 118 16.43 5.31 1.54
N CYS A 119 16.12 4.13 0.99
CA CYS A 119 15.41 3.07 1.70
C CYS A 119 16.14 2.66 2.98
N GLY A 120 17.46 2.47 2.92
CA GLY A 120 18.27 2.11 4.09
C GLY A 120 18.21 3.19 5.18
N LEU A 121 18.34 4.46 4.80
CA LEU A 121 18.26 5.59 5.73
C LEU A 121 16.85 5.72 6.33
N ALA A 122 15.79 5.65 5.51
CA ALA A 122 14.42 5.72 5.97
C ALA A 122 14.08 4.57 6.93
N THR A 123 14.57 3.36 6.63
CA THR A 123 14.42 2.18 7.51
C THR A 123 15.10 2.43 8.86
N TYR A 124 16.36 2.85 8.84
CA TYR A 124 17.14 3.13 10.05
C TYR A 124 16.46 4.22 10.89
N LEU A 125 16.15 5.37 10.30
CA LEU A 125 15.52 6.49 11.00
C LEU A 125 14.13 6.12 11.54
N THR A 126 13.32 5.37 10.81
CA THR A 126 11.98 5.01 11.31
C THR A 126 12.08 3.98 12.44
N SER A 127 13.01 3.02 12.36
CA SER A 127 13.10 1.92 13.32
C SER A 127 13.84 2.27 14.63
N GLN A 128 14.59 3.38 14.68
CA GLN A 128 15.36 3.77 15.86
C GLN A 128 14.61 4.70 16.83
N PHE A 129 13.55 5.37 16.37
CA PHE A 129 12.79 6.32 17.18
C PHE A 129 11.44 5.72 17.59
N LYS A 130 10.77 6.32 18.57
CA LYS A 130 9.43 5.90 19.03
C LYS A 130 8.49 7.10 19.17
N GLY A 131 7.20 6.82 19.34
CA GLY A 131 6.16 7.83 19.53
C GLY A 131 6.04 8.78 18.34
N SER A 132 5.67 10.05 18.58
CA SER A 132 5.39 11.02 17.53
C SER A 132 6.58 11.29 16.60
N ILE A 133 7.82 11.20 17.08
CA ILE A 133 9.01 11.39 16.24
C ILE A 133 9.06 10.32 15.15
N GLN A 134 8.86 9.05 15.54
CA GLN A 134 8.83 7.95 14.60
C GLN A 134 7.69 8.10 13.59
N PHE A 135 6.49 8.45 14.07
CA PHE A 135 5.34 8.71 13.21
C PHE A 135 5.66 9.76 12.13
N TYR A 136 6.22 10.92 12.51
CA TYR A 136 6.55 11.96 11.54
C TYR A 136 7.70 11.58 10.60
N LEU A 137 8.69 10.82 11.06
CA LEU A 137 9.80 10.33 10.23
C LEU A 137 9.29 9.37 9.14
N PHE A 138 8.38 8.46 9.50
CA PHE A 138 7.71 7.59 8.53
C PHE A 138 6.88 8.40 7.54
N GLN A 139 5.95 9.22 8.02
CA GLN A 139 5.02 9.98 7.18
C GLN A 139 5.77 10.91 6.20
N THR A 140 6.84 11.56 6.67
CA THR A 140 7.66 12.43 5.82
C THR A 140 8.40 11.63 4.75
N SER A 141 9.04 10.53 5.15
CA SER A 141 9.76 9.64 4.23
C SER A 141 8.81 9.09 3.16
N PHE A 142 7.74 8.43 3.58
CA PHE A 142 6.74 7.87 2.69
C PHE A 142 6.12 8.94 1.79
N GLY A 143 5.73 10.08 2.35
CA GLY A 143 5.15 11.21 1.63
C GLY A 143 6.04 11.70 0.49
N VAL A 144 7.32 11.95 0.74
CA VAL A 144 8.27 12.46 -0.29
C VAL A 144 8.35 11.52 -1.50
N VAL A 145 8.47 10.23 -1.27
CA VAL A 145 8.53 9.23 -2.36
C VAL A 145 7.19 9.13 -3.08
N MET A 146 6.09 9.09 -2.33
CA MET A 146 4.74 9.01 -2.91
C MET A 146 4.41 10.21 -3.78
N TRP A 147 4.75 11.43 -3.36
CA TRP A 147 4.60 12.64 -4.18
C TRP A 147 5.35 12.54 -5.51
N SER A 148 6.57 12.00 -5.47
CA SER A 148 7.39 11.76 -6.67
C SER A 148 6.73 10.73 -7.59
N CYS A 149 6.23 9.63 -7.03
CA CYS A 149 5.46 8.62 -7.77
C CYS A 149 4.20 9.21 -8.40
N PHE A 150 3.41 10.00 -7.67
CA PHE A 150 2.19 10.62 -8.20
C PHE A 150 2.49 11.57 -9.37
N TRP A 151 3.56 12.35 -9.28
CA TRP A 151 3.98 13.21 -10.38
C TRP A 151 4.34 12.41 -11.64
N LEU A 152 5.12 11.33 -11.49
CA LEU A 152 5.51 10.46 -12.60
C LEU A 152 4.31 9.71 -13.20
N VAL A 153 3.44 9.16 -12.35
CA VAL A 153 2.22 8.47 -12.78
C VAL A 153 1.27 9.44 -13.49
N TRP A 154 1.14 10.68 -13.02
CA TRP A 154 0.35 11.70 -13.70
C TRP A 154 0.92 12.05 -15.08
N LYS A 155 2.25 12.20 -15.19
CA LYS A 155 2.94 12.42 -16.46
C LYS A 155 2.70 11.25 -17.42
N LEU A 156 2.76 10.01 -16.92
CA LEU A 156 2.44 8.80 -17.68
C LEU A 156 0.99 8.78 -18.15
N TYR A 157 0.04 9.05 -17.23
CA TYR A 157 -1.39 9.09 -17.50
C TYR A 157 -1.76 10.06 -18.61
N LYS A 158 -1.12 11.24 -18.67
CA LYS A 158 -1.34 12.21 -19.75
C LYS A 158 -1.00 11.68 -21.14
N GLY A 159 -0.11 10.69 -21.24
CA GLY A 159 0.27 10.04 -22.49
C GLY A 159 -0.62 8.86 -22.88
N VAL A 160 -1.56 8.44 -22.03
CA VAL A 160 -2.40 7.27 -22.25
C VAL A 160 -3.45 7.55 -23.33
N GLN A 161 -3.44 6.73 -24.38
CA GLN A 161 -4.45 6.79 -25.46
C GLN A 161 -5.54 5.71 -25.31
N ASN A 162 -5.21 4.60 -24.63
CA ASN A 162 -6.14 3.48 -24.47
C ASN A 162 -7.20 3.77 -23.39
N LYS A 163 -8.48 3.79 -23.79
CA LYS A 163 -9.62 4.06 -22.89
C LYS A 163 -9.80 3.03 -21.76
N GLN A 164 -9.34 1.80 -21.92
CA GLN A 164 -9.36 0.79 -20.85
C GLN A 164 -8.31 1.13 -19.79
N VAL A 165 -7.10 1.50 -20.21
CA VAL A 165 -6.01 1.91 -19.31
C VAL A 165 -6.36 3.21 -18.58
N SER A 166 -6.93 4.20 -19.29
CA SER A 166 -7.41 5.43 -18.64
C SER A 166 -8.49 5.16 -17.58
N ARG A 167 -9.30 4.10 -17.77
CA ARG A 167 -10.28 3.67 -16.76
C ARG A 167 -9.60 3.08 -15.52
N LEU A 168 -8.57 2.26 -15.69
CA LEU A 168 -7.78 1.71 -14.57
C LEU A 168 -7.21 2.84 -13.71
N PHE A 169 -6.54 3.82 -14.33
CA PHE A 169 -6.00 4.99 -13.60
C PHE A 169 -7.10 5.77 -12.88
N ARG A 170 -8.24 6.04 -13.54
CA ARG A 170 -9.34 6.78 -12.91
C ARG A 170 -9.94 6.03 -11.71
N GLN A 171 -10.20 4.74 -11.86
CA GLN A 171 -10.73 3.91 -10.77
C GLN A 171 -9.71 3.79 -9.63
N GLY A 172 -8.43 3.60 -9.95
CA GLY A 172 -7.34 3.63 -8.96
C GLY A 172 -7.29 4.95 -8.19
N THR A 173 -7.38 6.09 -8.87
CA THR A 173 -7.46 7.41 -8.22
C THR A 173 -8.70 7.54 -7.33
N GLN A 174 -9.86 7.07 -7.77
CA GLN A 174 -11.08 7.11 -6.95
C GLN A 174 -10.93 6.29 -5.67
N CYS A 175 -10.41 5.06 -5.78
CA CYS A 175 -10.09 4.21 -4.63
C CYS A 175 -9.07 4.90 -3.71
N LEU A 176 -7.99 5.45 -4.25
CA LEU A 176 -6.96 6.17 -3.48
C LEU A 176 -7.53 7.35 -2.70
N VAL A 177 -8.31 8.22 -3.35
CA VAL A 177 -8.89 9.40 -2.70
C VAL A 177 -9.83 8.97 -1.59
N LEU A 178 -10.71 8.00 -1.85
CA LEU A 178 -11.62 7.49 -0.82
C LEU A 178 -10.84 6.85 0.34
N ALA A 179 -9.78 6.11 0.04
CA ALA A 179 -8.89 5.55 1.05
C ALA A 179 -8.34 6.67 1.95
N ILE A 180 -7.71 7.69 1.36
CA ILE A 180 -7.11 8.79 2.13
C ILE A 180 -8.15 9.47 3.01
N LEU A 181 -9.38 9.65 2.50
CA LEU A 181 -10.47 10.24 3.28
C LEU A 181 -10.86 9.40 4.49
N VAL A 182 -11.05 8.08 4.33
CA VAL A 182 -11.42 7.21 5.45
C VAL A 182 -10.27 7.07 6.45
N TRP A 183 -9.02 7.03 5.98
CA TRP A 183 -7.83 7.03 6.83
C TRP A 183 -7.70 8.33 7.63
N LEU A 184 -7.84 9.50 6.99
CA LEU A 184 -7.78 10.80 7.67
C LEU A 184 -8.89 10.94 8.71
N PHE A 185 -10.09 10.46 8.40
CA PHE A 185 -11.20 10.47 9.34
C PHE A 185 -10.88 9.59 10.55
N ASP A 186 -10.45 8.36 10.32
CA ASP A 186 -10.07 7.44 11.39
C ASP A 186 -8.98 8.08 12.27
N THR A 187 -7.86 8.52 11.70
CA THR A 187 -6.76 9.09 12.48
C THR A 187 -7.11 10.33 13.31
N ASN A 188 -8.06 11.16 12.88
CA ASN A 188 -8.30 12.48 13.52
C ASN A 188 -9.65 12.60 14.24
N LEU A 189 -10.62 11.75 13.93
CA LEU A 189 -12.01 11.92 14.35
C LEU A 189 -12.57 10.67 15.07
N CYS A 190 -11.72 9.85 15.71
CA CYS A 190 -12.17 8.67 16.48
C CYS A 190 -13.24 9.01 17.53
N PHE A 191 -13.17 10.19 18.16
CA PHE A 191 -14.14 10.64 19.17
C PHE A 191 -15.60 10.65 18.67
N VAL A 192 -15.82 10.67 17.35
CA VAL A 192 -17.17 10.57 16.77
C VAL A 192 -17.81 9.22 17.10
N PHE A 193 -17.01 8.16 17.22
CA PHE A 193 -17.47 6.80 17.49
C PHE A 193 -17.73 6.51 18.97
N ASP A 194 -17.44 7.46 19.88
CA ASP A 194 -17.90 7.39 21.27
C ASP A 194 -19.44 7.41 21.36
N SER A 195 -20.11 7.97 20.33
CA SER A 195 -21.57 8.12 20.26
C SER A 195 -22.24 7.40 19.10
N LEU A 196 -21.46 6.81 18.17
CA LEU A 196 -21.94 6.15 16.97
C LEU A 196 -21.20 4.84 16.74
N PRO A 197 -21.84 3.79 16.17
CA PRO A 197 -21.14 2.56 15.84
C PRO A 197 -19.95 2.83 14.90
N ASN A 198 -18.76 2.34 15.27
CA ASN A 198 -17.56 2.47 14.44
C ASN A 198 -17.72 1.62 13.15
N PRO A 199 -17.72 2.24 11.95
CA PRO A 199 -17.85 1.51 10.68
C PRO A 199 -16.52 0.91 10.19
N GLN A 200 -15.47 0.93 11.03
CA GLN A 200 -14.15 0.37 10.78
C GLN A 200 -13.48 1.03 9.57
N LEU A 201 -13.34 2.36 9.63
CA LEU A 201 -12.84 3.17 8.51
C LEU A 201 -11.41 2.80 8.11
N HIS A 202 -10.54 2.49 9.09
CA HIS A 202 -9.20 2.01 8.79
C HIS A 202 -9.19 0.63 8.10
N ALA A 203 -10.13 -0.26 8.41
CA ALA A 203 -10.27 -1.52 7.69
C ALA A 203 -10.64 -1.27 6.21
N TRP A 204 -11.50 -0.29 5.93
CA TRP A 204 -11.80 0.13 4.54
C TRP A 204 -10.59 0.73 3.83
N TRP A 205 -9.70 1.43 4.54
CA TRP A 205 -8.44 1.92 3.99
C TRP A 205 -7.61 0.77 3.39
N HIS A 206 -7.46 -0.36 4.10
CA HIS A 206 -6.73 -1.52 3.58
C HIS A 206 -7.32 -2.06 2.26
N ILE A 207 -8.64 -2.21 2.19
CA ILE A 207 -9.34 -2.72 1.00
C ILE A 207 -9.18 -1.74 -0.18
N LEU A 208 -9.42 -0.45 0.05
CA LEU A 208 -9.37 0.58 -0.98
C LEU A 208 -7.95 0.81 -1.49
N MET A 209 -6.95 0.78 -0.61
CA MET A 209 -5.55 0.88 -1.00
C MET A 209 -5.08 -0.34 -1.80
N SER A 210 -5.51 -1.54 -1.41
CA SER A 210 -5.22 -2.77 -2.17
C SER A 210 -5.74 -2.67 -3.61
N ALA A 211 -7.00 -2.25 -3.77
CA ALA A 211 -7.60 -2.07 -5.09
C ALA A 211 -6.92 -0.95 -5.90
N SER A 212 -6.63 0.18 -5.24
CA SER A 212 -5.94 1.32 -5.85
C SER A 212 -4.57 0.91 -6.40
N LEU A 213 -3.71 0.32 -5.56
CA LEU A 213 -2.36 -0.10 -5.93
C LEU A 213 -2.38 -1.11 -7.07
N TYR A 214 -3.29 -2.09 -7.01
CA TYR A 214 -3.45 -3.07 -8.08
C TYR A 214 -3.75 -2.41 -9.43
N LEU A 215 -4.73 -1.50 -9.46
CA LEU A 215 -5.15 -0.81 -10.69
C LEU A 215 -4.06 0.11 -11.24
N PHE A 216 -3.34 0.83 -10.36
CA PHE A 216 -2.20 1.64 -10.76
C PHE A 216 -1.06 0.79 -11.33
N PHE A 217 -0.73 -0.34 -10.70
CA PHE A 217 0.36 -1.20 -11.18
C PHE A 217 0.01 -1.86 -12.52
N ALA A 218 -1.23 -2.30 -12.72
CA ALA A 218 -1.70 -2.78 -14.02
C ALA A 218 -1.61 -1.69 -15.09
N GLY A 219 -2.08 -0.47 -14.79
CA GLY A 219 -2.02 0.66 -15.71
C GLY A 219 -0.59 1.08 -16.07
N CYS A 220 0.28 1.20 -15.07
CA CYS A 220 1.71 1.50 -15.26
C CYS A 220 2.42 0.38 -16.04
N GLY A 221 2.12 -0.88 -15.72
CA GLY A 221 2.70 -2.04 -16.41
C GLY A 221 2.33 -2.09 -17.90
N HIS A 222 1.07 -1.83 -18.23
CA HIS A 222 0.62 -1.70 -19.62
C HIS A 222 1.39 -0.59 -20.34
N GLU A 223 1.43 0.62 -19.79
CA GLU A 223 2.11 1.72 -20.48
C GLU A 223 3.62 1.53 -20.57
N SER A 224 4.25 0.90 -19.57
CA SER A 224 5.66 0.50 -19.62
C SER A 224 5.92 -0.41 -20.82
N MET A 225 5.11 -1.46 -21.01
CA MET A 225 5.25 -2.34 -22.17
C MET A 225 5.10 -1.59 -23.50
N ARG A 226 4.10 -0.70 -23.59
CA ARG A 226 3.86 0.12 -24.79
C ARG A 226 5.06 1.03 -25.11
N LEU A 227 5.64 1.67 -24.11
CA LEU A 227 6.82 2.53 -24.27
C LEU A 227 8.04 1.75 -24.77
N HIS A 228 8.11 0.45 -24.47
CA HIS A 228 9.14 -0.46 -24.98
C HIS A 228 8.75 -1.15 -26.30
N GLY A 229 7.77 -0.62 -27.03
CA GLY A 229 7.40 -1.08 -28.38
C GLY A 229 6.56 -2.36 -28.42
N LYS A 230 6.01 -2.82 -27.29
CA LYS A 230 5.07 -3.95 -27.27
C LYS A 230 3.63 -3.48 -27.49
N GLU A 231 2.75 -4.41 -27.85
CA GLU A 231 1.30 -4.18 -27.97
C GLU A 231 0.52 -4.91 -26.85
N PRO A 232 0.57 -4.39 -25.61
CA PRO A 232 -0.17 -4.99 -24.50
C PRO A 232 -1.68 -4.84 -24.66
N MET A 233 -2.42 -5.77 -24.07
CA MET A 233 -3.88 -5.73 -23.98
C MET A 233 -4.34 -5.85 -22.53
N ILE A 234 -5.54 -5.34 -22.23
CA ILE A 234 -6.20 -5.55 -20.94
C ILE A 234 -7.19 -6.71 -21.10
N GLU A 235 -6.95 -7.78 -20.36
CA GLU A 235 -7.82 -8.94 -20.23
C GLU A 235 -8.41 -9.01 -18.81
N TYR A 236 -9.32 -9.95 -18.57
CA TYR A 236 -10.02 -10.07 -17.29
C TYR A 236 -10.02 -11.51 -16.78
N TRP A 237 -9.56 -11.70 -15.55
CA TRP A 237 -9.77 -12.91 -14.78
C TRP A 237 -10.98 -12.70 -13.87
N GLY A 238 -12.15 -13.13 -14.33
CA GLY A 238 -13.42 -12.74 -13.71
C GLY A 238 -13.66 -11.24 -13.85
N ILE A 239 -13.66 -10.50 -12.74
CA ILE A 239 -13.76 -9.04 -12.71
C ILE A 239 -12.41 -8.32 -12.60
N VAL A 240 -11.33 -9.07 -12.42
CA VAL A 240 -10.00 -8.52 -12.13
C VAL A 240 -9.24 -8.27 -13.44
N PRO A 241 -8.92 -7.00 -13.78
CA PRO A 241 -8.21 -6.68 -15.01
C PRO A 241 -6.74 -7.05 -14.92
N PHE A 242 -6.17 -7.66 -15.96
CA PHE A 242 -4.73 -7.93 -16.02
C PHE A 242 -4.17 -7.60 -17.41
N VAL A 243 -2.86 -7.38 -17.47
CA VAL A 243 -2.14 -7.04 -18.70
C VAL A 243 -1.58 -8.32 -19.33
N SER A 244 -1.93 -8.57 -20.59
CA SER A 244 -1.36 -9.63 -21.42
C SER A 244 -0.54 -9.04 -22.58
N ASN A 245 0.29 -9.86 -23.21
CA ASN A 245 0.97 -9.51 -24.46
C ASN A 245 0.37 -10.35 -25.58
N LYS A 246 0.14 -9.76 -26.77
CA LYS A 246 -0.09 -10.59 -27.96
C LYS A 246 1.17 -11.43 -28.20
N SER A 247 0.99 -12.74 -28.27
CA SER A 247 1.98 -13.69 -28.77
C SER A 247 2.23 -13.46 -30.25
#